data_AF-A0A562LMI3-F1
#
_entry.id   AF-A0A562LMI3-F1
#
_cell.length_a   1.000
_cell.length_b   1.000
_cell.length_c   1.000
_cell.angle_alpha   90.00
_cell.angle_beta   90.00
_cell.angle_gamma   90.00
#
_symmetry.space_group_name_H-M   'P 1'
#
loop_
_entity.id
_entity.type
_entity.pdbx_description
1 polymer ?
#
loop_
_entity_poly.entity_id
_entity_poly.type
_entity_poly.pdbx_seq_one_letter_code
_entity_poly.pdbx_strand_id
1 'polypeptide(L)'
;MLPALLLASRSSFAAASNDGFGPSTVRDLARMLAGKPFEAPDEKLPGGFKDLDYDQYRSIRFLPERALWRGKNLPFEAQFFHRGFFYKNRVNIFEVADGKATEIKYGKADFSFGEKVPAFEDADLGFAGFRIHAAMNRPDYYDEVCAFLGASYFRAVAKGQTYGLSARGLSIDTGEAKGEEFPLFKAFWLERPAPGATSMVIHALLDGKSCAASYRFTVRPGDTTVFDVEMSVYPRVEMTRAGLAPMTSMFFYGPNDRNDIDDFRPAVHDSDGLAIFNGKGESLWRPLSNPRDLQVSTFQDLNPRGFGLMQRERNFFAYQDIESSFEKRPSLWMEPIGDWGEGGVTLFEIPTKEEVHDNIAAFWRPKNPLQAKGEHNYTYRLHWGPDSPKPHSLARFTRSGIGARGEDARLFVLDLVGESLKGIDPAGVKGVVTAEKSEVKNIVTQPNPYTGGWRLSFQCQVKGEPIELRALLTAGDKPLSEVWVYRWAP
;
A
#
# COMPACT_ATOMS: atom_id res chain seq x y z
N MET A 1 -42.27 -31.21 22.65
CA MET A 1 -42.35 -29.93 21.93
C MET A 1 -41.98 -28.82 22.90
N LEU A 2 -41.08 -27.92 22.47
CA LEU A 2 -40.49 -26.76 23.17
C LEU A 2 -39.60 -27.01 24.41
N PRO A 3 -38.54 -26.20 24.63
CA PRO A 3 -37.61 -25.63 23.65
C PRO A 3 -36.14 -25.90 24.03
N ALA A 4 -35.30 -26.20 23.04
CA ALA A 4 -33.86 -26.18 23.18
C ALA A 4 -33.37 -24.73 23.27
N LEU A 5 -32.64 -24.41 24.34
CA LEU A 5 -31.94 -23.14 24.49
C LEU A 5 -31.03 -22.91 23.27
N LEU A 6 -31.33 -21.85 22.51
CA LEU A 6 -30.32 -21.17 21.70
C LEU A 6 -29.28 -20.57 22.65
N LEU A 7 -28.20 -21.31 22.89
CA LEU A 7 -26.95 -20.71 23.34
C LEU A 7 -26.44 -19.84 22.18
N ALA A 8 -26.69 -18.53 22.29
CA ALA A 8 -26.03 -17.54 21.46
C ALA A 8 -24.52 -17.82 21.51
N SER A 9 -23.91 -18.00 20.34
CA SER A 9 -22.46 -18.13 20.18
C SER A 9 -21.79 -16.99 20.92
N ARG A 10 -21.26 -17.24 22.13
CA ARG A 10 -20.32 -16.33 22.78
C ARG A 10 -19.17 -16.18 21.79
N SER A 11 -19.03 -14.97 21.23
CA SER A 11 -17.93 -14.63 20.33
C SER A 11 -16.62 -15.12 20.95
N SER A 12 -15.83 -15.88 20.19
CA SER A 12 -14.50 -16.37 20.61
C SER A 12 -13.56 -15.26 21.10
N PHE A 13 -13.84 -14.01 20.75
CA PHE A 13 -13.17 -12.81 21.25
C PHE A 13 -13.41 -12.52 22.74
N ALA A 14 -14.56 -12.94 23.30
CA ALA A 14 -14.88 -12.74 24.72
C ALA A 14 -14.08 -13.65 25.67
N ALA A 15 -13.45 -14.71 25.15
CA ALA A 15 -12.50 -15.50 25.94
C ALA A 15 -11.19 -14.71 26.17
N ALA A 16 -10.72 -13.95 25.17
CA ALA A 16 -9.53 -13.12 25.29
C ALA A 16 -9.71 -11.90 26.23
N SER A 17 -10.94 -11.54 26.61
CA SER A 17 -11.19 -10.46 27.57
C SER A 17 -11.10 -10.89 29.04
N ASN A 18 -11.21 -12.19 29.35
CA ASN A 18 -11.21 -12.68 30.74
C ASN A 18 -9.84 -13.19 31.24
N ASP A 19 -8.98 -13.69 30.34
CA ASP A 19 -7.68 -14.31 30.70
C ASP A 19 -6.48 -13.34 30.67
N GLY A 20 -6.76 -12.04 30.51
CA GLY A 20 -5.74 -11.00 30.32
C GLY A 20 -5.26 -10.90 28.87
N PHE A 21 -5.00 -9.67 28.43
CA PHE A 21 -4.44 -9.38 27.12
C PHE A 21 -2.93 -9.22 27.21
N GLY A 22 -2.20 -9.99 26.40
CA GLY A 22 -0.74 -9.96 26.36
C GLY A 22 -0.19 -10.17 24.95
N PRO A 23 1.15 -10.20 24.80
CA PRO A 23 1.80 -10.21 23.49
C PRO A 23 1.44 -11.39 22.59
N SER A 24 1.06 -12.55 23.14
CA SER A 24 0.68 -13.73 22.36
C SER A 24 -0.80 -13.81 22.03
N THR A 25 -1.66 -13.00 22.65
CA THR A 25 -3.13 -13.18 22.60
C THR A 25 -3.65 -13.27 21.16
N VAL A 26 -3.25 -12.34 20.30
CA VAL A 26 -3.75 -12.30 18.91
C VAL A 26 -3.13 -13.40 18.05
N ARG A 27 -1.87 -13.77 18.34
CA ARG A 27 -1.16 -14.88 17.68
C ARG A 27 -1.81 -16.23 18.00
N ASP A 28 -2.17 -16.45 19.26
CA ASP A 28 -2.89 -17.64 19.71
C ASP A 28 -4.31 -17.70 19.13
N LEU A 29 -5.02 -16.57 19.05
CA LEU A 29 -6.31 -16.47 18.35
C LEU A 29 -6.20 -16.85 16.87
N ALA A 30 -5.19 -16.34 16.15
CA ALA A 30 -4.95 -16.67 14.75
C ALA A 30 -4.66 -18.16 14.54
N ARG A 31 -3.78 -18.74 15.38
CA ARG A 31 -3.48 -20.19 15.36
C ARG A 31 -4.73 -21.03 15.59
N MET A 32 -5.57 -20.66 16.57
CA MET A 32 -6.83 -21.36 16.84
C MET A 32 -7.82 -21.24 15.68
N LEU A 33 -7.92 -20.09 15.02
CA LEU A 33 -8.79 -19.90 13.85
C LEU A 33 -8.33 -20.73 12.65
N ALA A 34 -7.03 -20.82 12.39
CA ALA A 34 -6.48 -21.64 11.31
C ALA A 34 -6.73 -23.14 11.53
N GLY A 35 -6.96 -23.58 12.77
CA GLY A 35 -7.34 -24.96 13.09
C GLY A 35 -8.79 -25.33 12.72
N LYS A 36 -9.58 -24.40 12.19
CA LYS A 36 -11.00 -24.58 11.86
C LYS A 36 -11.32 -24.08 10.44
N PRO A 37 -12.40 -24.57 9.81
CA PRO A 37 -12.90 -24.00 8.57
C PRO A 37 -13.17 -22.49 8.68
N PHE A 38 -12.97 -21.76 7.58
CA PHE A 38 -13.26 -20.33 7.54
C PHE A 38 -14.77 -20.06 7.67
N GLU A 39 -15.12 -19.10 8.52
CA GLU A 39 -16.47 -18.58 8.69
C GLU A 39 -16.52 -17.13 8.21
N ALA A 40 -17.36 -16.86 7.19
CA ALA A 40 -17.54 -15.52 6.65
C ALA A 40 -18.10 -14.56 7.72
N PRO A 41 -17.66 -13.29 7.76
CA PRO A 41 -18.16 -12.30 8.70
C PRO A 41 -19.65 -12.00 8.46
N ASP A 42 -20.32 -11.51 9.50
CA ASP A 42 -21.71 -11.07 9.36
C ASP A 42 -21.78 -9.80 8.49
N GLU A 43 -22.54 -9.90 7.40
CA GLU A 43 -22.82 -8.82 6.46
C GLU A 43 -24.24 -8.26 6.62
N LYS A 44 -25.02 -8.72 7.62
CA LYS A 44 -26.39 -8.23 7.83
C LYS A 44 -26.36 -6.75 8.21
N LEU A 45 -27.17 -5.98 7.49
CA LEU A 45 -27.43 -4.56 7.70
C LEU A 45 -28.92 -4.31 7.44
N PRO A 46 -29.55 -3.35 8.13
CA PRO A 46 -30.89 -2.89 7.80
C PRO A 46 -31.02 -2.47 6.34
N GLY A 47 -32.23 -2.57 5.79
CA GLY A 47 -32.51 -2.29 4.38
C GLY A 47 -32.01 -0.90 3.94
N GLY A 48 -31.40 -0.84 2.75
CA GLY A 48 -30.88 0.39 2.15
C GLY A 48 -29.41 0.72 2.48
N PHE A 49 -28.84 0.22 3.58
CA PHE A 49 -27.42 0.47 3.90
C PHE A 49 -26.44 -0.23 2.95
N LYS A 50 -26.84 -1.37 2.38
CA LYS A 50 -26.02 -2.11 1.40
C LYS A 50 -25.99 -1.45 0.02
N ASP A 51 -26.98 -0.60 -0.24
CA ASP A 51 -27.27 -0.04 -1.56
C ASP A 51 -27.03 1.48 -1.59
N LEU A 52 -26.38 2.02 -0.55
CA LEU A 52 -25.97 3.43 -0.52
C LEU A 52 -25.05 3.72 -1.71
N ASP A 53 -25.22 4.87 -2.33
CA ASP A 53 -24.22 5.43 -3.24
C ASP A 53 -23.05 6.07 -2.46
N TYR A 54 -22.04 6.53 -3.21
CA TYR A 54 -20.85 7.16 -2.64
C TYR A 54 -21.18 8.41 -1.81
N ASP A 55 -22.06 9.28 -2.30
CA ASP A 55 -22.39 10.55 -1.64
C ASP A 55 -23.16 10.31 -0.34
N GLN A 56 -24.11 9.37 -0.36
CA GLN A 56 -24.85 8.93 0.81
C GLN A 56 -23.90 8.35 1.86
N TYR A 57 -23.00 7.44 1.48
CA TYR A 57 -22.05 6.85 2.42
C TYR A 57 -21.08 7.91 3.00
N ARG A 58 -20.55 8.80 2.17
CA ARG A 58 -19.68 9.93 2.60
C ARG A 58 -20.38 10.91 3.54
N SER A 59 -21.71 10.97 3.50
CA SER A 59 -22.51 11.79 4.41
C SER A 59 -22.66 11.19 5.82
N ILE A 60 -22.30 9.91 6.02
CA ILE A 60 -22.24 9.28 7.34
C ILE A 60 -20.90 9.63 7.98
N ARG A 61 -20.92 10.41 9.07
CA ARG A 61 -19.70 10.93 9.70
C ARG A 61 -19.66 10.60 11.18
N PHE A 62 -18.52 10.10 11.64
CA PHE A 62 -18.25 9.95 13.07
C PHE A 62 -18.12 11.33 13.72
N LEU A 63 -18.70 11.49 14.90
CA LEU A 63 -18.67 12.73 15.67
C LEU A 63 -17.32 12.87 16.41
N PRO A 64 -16.48 13.87 16.10
CA PRO A 64 -15.14 13.99 16.70
C PRO A 64 -15.13 14.09 18.23
N GLU A 65 -16.16 14.65 18.83
CA GLU A 65 -16.33 14.73 20.28
C GLU A 65 -16.59 13.37 20.96
N ARG A 66 -16.93 12.35 20.17
CA ARG A 66 -17.13 10.95 20.60
C ARG A 66 -15.89 10.08 20.40
N ALA A 67 -14.79 10.66 19.91
CA ALA A 67 -13.58 9.89 19.60
C ALA A 67 -13.06 9.14 20.84
N LEU A 68 -12.55 7.92 20.61
CA LEU A 68 -11.86 7.18 21.66
C LEU A 68 -10.66 8.02 22.13
N TRP A 69 -10.54 8.14 23.46
CA TRP A 69 -9.53 8.95 24.15
C TRP A 69 -9.70 10.47 24.08
N ARG A 70 -10.80 10.96 23.49
CA ARG A 70 -11.13 12.38 23.51
C ARG A 70 -11.13 12.94 24.93
N GLY A 71 -10.47 14.08 25.13
CA GLY A 71 -10.39 14.75 26.43
C GLY A 71 -9.51 14.07 27.48
N LYS A 72 -8.82 12.97 27.15
CA LYS A 72 -7.89 12.27 28.07
C LYS A 72 -6.46 12.82 28.03
N ASN A 73 -6.20 13.87 27.25
CA ASN A 73 -4.87 14.45 27.04
C ASN A 73 -3.82 13.40 26.59
N LEU A 74 -4.23 12.53 25.66
CA LEU A 74 -3.38 11.48 25.08
C LEU A 74 -2.95 11.87 23.67
N PRO A 75 -1.75 11.45 23.21
CA PRO A 75 -1.20 11.88 21.92
C PRO A 75 -1.93 11.32 20.69
N PHE A 76 -2.85 10.36 20.89
CA PHE A 76 -3.65 9.76 19.83
C PHE A 76 -5.13 9.75 20.20
N GLU A 77 -5.98 9.84 19.19
CA GLU A 77 -7.43 9.60 19.26
C GLU A 77 -7.84 8.62 18.15
N ALA A 78 -8.92 7.87 18.35
CA ALA A 78 -9.48 6.98 17.32
C ALA A 78 -10.94 7.31 17.00
N GLN A 79 -11.28 7.26 15.72
CA GLN A 79 -12.65 7.38 15.22
C GLN A 79 -13.00 6.16 14.39
N PHE A 80 -14.29 5.87 14.26
CA PHE A 80 -14.76 4.61 13.68
C PHE A 80 -15.53 4.82 12.39
N PHE A 81 -15.42 3.89 11.46
CA PHE A 81 -16.19 3.90 10.21
C PHE A 81 -17.49 3.13 10.39
N HIS A 82 -18.58 3.71 9.88
CA HIS A 82 -19.90 3.07 9.86
C HIS A 82 -19.94 1.98 8.78
N ARG A 83 -20.70 0.90 9.00
CA ARG A 83 -20.93 -0.12 7.96
C ARG A 83 -21.95 0.37 6.92
N GLY A 84 -21.74 0.03 5.66
CA GLY A 84 -22.62 0.45 4.57
C GLY A 84 -21.88 0.50 3.25
N PHE A 85 -22.61 0.70 2.16
CA PHE A 85 -22.06 0.67 0.80
C PHE A 85 -21.30 -0.66 0.57
N PHE A 86 -20.03 -0.62 0.15
CA PHE A 86 -19.21 -1.82 0.02
C PHE A 86 -18.56 -2.29 1.33
N TYR A 87 -18.60 -1.50 2.42
CA TYR A 87 -18.03 -1.83 3.72
C TYR A 87 -19.05 -2.55 4.63
N LYS A 88 -19.42 -3.77 4.22
CA LYS A 88 -20.50 -4.54 4.86
C LYS A 88 -20.02 -5.37 6.05
N ASN A 89 -18.76 -5.75 6.09
CA ASN A 89 -18.22 -6.65 7.11
C ASN A 89 -18.13 -5.96 8.47
N ARG A 90 -18.60 -6.62 9.52
CA ARG A 90 -18.38 -6.17 10.90
C ARG A 90 -16.92 -6.41 11.29
N VAL A 91 -16.32 -5.38 11.90
CA VAL A 91 -15.00 -5.41 12.52
C VAL A 91 -15.17 -5.19 14.01
N ASN A 92 -14.69 -6.14 14.82
CA ASN A 92 -14.73 -6.02 16.28
C ASN A 92 -13.53 -5.21 16.76
N ILE A 93 -13.75 -4.19 17.58
CA ILE A 93 -12.68 -3.29 18.03
C ILE A 93 -12.64 -3.31 19.55
N PHE A 94 -11.44 -3.42 20.10
CA PHE A 94 -11.19 -3.46 21.53
C PHE A 94 -10.20 -2.36 21.92
N GLU A 95 -10.44 -1.71 23.05
CA GLU A 95 -9.40 -0.95 23.75
C GLU A 95 -8.63 -1.91 24.66
N VAL A 96 -7.30 -1.83 24.64
CA VAL A 96 -6.44 -2.52 25.61
C VAL A 96 -5.88 -1.51 26.59
N ALA A 97 -6.17 -1.70 27.87
CA ALA A 97 -5.62 -0.92 28.97
C ALA A 97 -5.37 -1.84 30.16
N ASP A 98 -4.23 -1.65 30.85
CA ASP A 98 -3.87 -2.39 32.06
C ASP A 98 -3.95 -3.91 31.90
N GLY A 99 -3.52 -4.40 30.73
CA GLY A 99 -3.55 -5.83 30.37
C GLY A 99 -4.96 -6.40 30.18
N LYS A 100 -5.98 -5.57 29.93
CA LYS A 100 -7.37 -6.00 29.70
C LYS A 100 -7.89 -5.46 28.38
N ALA A 101 -8.52 -6.33 27.60
CA ALA A 101 -9.22 -5.97 26.38
C ALA A 101 -10.71 -5.70 26.65
N THR A 102 -11.18 -4.50 26.35
CA THR A 102 -12.59 -4.09 26.49
C THR A 102 -13.16 -3.79 25.12
N GLU A 103 -14.27 -4.43 24.76
CA GLU A 103 -14.92 -4.19 23.47
C GLU A 103 -15.48 -2.76 23.39
N ILE A 104 -15.17 -2.07 22.30
CA ILE A 104 -15.77 -0.79 21.95
C ILE A 104 -17.08 -1.10 21.24
N LYS A 105 -18.19 -0.72 21.88
CA LYS A 105 -19.53 -0.93 21.34
C LYS A 105 -19.88 0.16 20.34
N TYR A 106 -20.58 -0.23 19.28
CA TYR A 106 -21.21 0.70 18.37
C TYR A 106 -22.37 1.43 19.08
N GLY A 107 -22.43 2.75 18.91
CA GLY A 107 -23.61 3.54 19.18
C GLY A 107 -24.02 4.33 17.94
N LYS A 108 -25.30 4.30 17.58
CA LYS A 108 -25.84 5.15 16.50
C LYS A 108 -25.57 6.64 16.76
N ALA A 109 -25.61 7.05 18.03
CA ALA A 109 -25.35 8.41 18.48
C ALA A 109 -23.88 8.86 18.33
N ASP A 110 -22.96 7.97 17.96
CA ASP A 110 -21.57 8.34 17.65
C ASP A 110 -21.42 8.89 16.23
N PHE A 111 -22.49 8.85 15.43
CA PHE A 111 -22.50 9.26 14.04
C PHE A 111 -23.57 10.32 13.75
N SER A 112 -23.25 11.23 12.83
CA SER A 112 -24.22 12.03 12.11
C SER A 112 -24.54 11.39 10.76
N PHE A 113 -25.79 11.45 10.34
CA PHE A 113 -26.28 10.88 9.08
C PHE A 113 -26.81 12.00 8.18
N GLY A 114 -26.44 11.99 6.90
CA GLY A 114 -27.00 12.92 5.92
C GLY A 114 -28.48 12.63 5.63
N GLU A 115 -29.20 13.63 5.12
CA GLU A 115 -30.66 13.56 4.88
C GLU A 115 -31.07 12.41 3.94
N LYS A 116 -30.18 12.02 3.02
CA LYS A 116 -30.42 10.94 2.04
C LYS A 116 -30.09 9.54 2.58
N VAL A 117 -29.61 9.40 3.82
CA VAL A 117 -29.34 8.10 4.43
C VAL A 117 -30.65 7.51 4.96
N PRO A 118 -31.00 6.25 4.66
CA PRO A 118 -32.23 5.62 5.14
C PRO A 118 -32.33 5.66 6.67
N ALA A 119 -33.54 5.98 7.16
CA ALA A 119 -33.84 5.87 8.59
C ALA A 119 -33.78 4.41 9.02
N PHE A 120 -33.28 4.17 10.24
CA PHE A 120 -33.15 2.84 10.83
C PHE A 120 -33.30 2.90 12.34
N GLU A 121 -33.81 1.82 12.92
CA GLU A 121 -33.90 1.66 14.38
C GLU A 121 -32.52 1.67 15.03
N ASP A 122 -32.46 2.03 16.31
CA ASP A 122 -31.21 1.93 17.06
C ASP A 122 -30.84 0.46 17.26
N ALA A 123 -29.80 0.01 16.57
CA ALA A 123 -29.36 -1.37 16.52
C ALA A 123 -27.84 -1.44 16.49
N ASP A 124 -27.26 -2.49 17.09
CA ASP A 124 -25.81 -2.73 17.03
C ASP A 124 -25.40 -3.16 15.62
N LEU A 125 -25.07 -2.17 14.79
CA LEU A 125 -24.51 -2.42 13.47
C LEU A 125 -23.03 -2.79 13.56
N GLY A 126 -22.32 -2.42 14.62
CA GLY A 126 -20.86 -2.58 14.68
C GLY A 126 -20.12 -1.64 13.72
N PHE A 127 -18.80 -1.76 13.68
CA PHE A 127 -17.94 -0.90 12.88
C PHE A 127 -17.46 -1.59 11.61
N ALA A 128 -17.11 -0.80 10.59
CA ALA A 128 -16.50 -1.29 9.37
C ALA A 128 -14.96 -1.18 9.39
N GLY A 129 -14.43 -0.40 10.33
CA GLY A 129 -13.02 -0.08 10.45
C GLY A 129 -12.82 1.10 11.39
N PHE A 130 -11.60 1.64 11.42
CA PHE A 130 -11.27 2.82 12.22
C PHE A 130 -10.14 3.63 11.58
N ARG A 131 -9.95 4.83 12.11
CA ARG A 131 -8.86 5.74 11.76
C ARG A 131 -8.26 6.36 13.00
N ILE A 132 -6.95 6.55 12.98
CA ILE A 132 -6.17 7.12 14.06
C ILE A 132 -5.84 8.57 13.73
N HIS A 133 -5.99 9.42 14.74
CA HIS A 133 -5.60 10.82 14.66
C HIS A 133 -4.51 11.15 15.67
N ALA A 134 -3.60 12.04 15.29
CA ALA A 134 -2.54 12.57 16.14
C ALA A 134 -2.17 13.99 15.69
N ALA A 135 -1.56 14.78 16.56
CA ALA A 135 -1.00 16.07 16.19
C ALA A 135 0.25 15.87 15.31
N MET A 136 0.12 16.05 13.99
CA MET A 136 1.20 15.79 13.03
C MET A 136 1.59 17.06 12.25
N ASN A 137 0.61 17.81 11.76
CA ASN A 137 0.85 19.04 11.01
C ASN A 137 0.93 20.26 11.92
N ARG A 138 0.10 20.30 12.97
CA ARG A 138 0.07 21.38 13.96
C ARG A 138 -0.27 20.85 15.35
N PRO A 139 0.23 21.47 16.44
CA PRO A 139 0.07 20.95 17.80
C PRO A 139 -1.37 21.05 18.35
N ASP A 140 -2.19 21.95 17.82
CA ASP A 140 -3.57 22.21 18.26
C ASP A 140 -4.63 21.37 17.55
N TYR A 141 -4.24 20.46 16.66
CA TYR A 141 -5.17 19.70 15.83
C TYR A 141 -4.70 18.27 15.62
N TYR A 142 -5.65 17.35 15.71
CA TYR A 142 -5.42 15.93 15.51
C TYR A 142 -5.74 15.62 14.05
N ASP A 143 -4.68 15.51 13.24
CA ASP A 143 -4.76 15.10 11.84
C ASP A 143 -5.07 13.61 11.76
N GLU A 144 -5.83 13.20 10.75
CA GLU A 144 -5.96 11.78 10.41
C GLU A 144 -4.61 11.27 9.89
N VAL A 145 -4.03 10.26 10.55
CA VAL A 145 -2.71 9.73 10.20
C VAL A 145 -2.81 8.41 9.44
N CYS A 146 -3.71 7.53 9.86
CA CYS A 146 -3.91 6.25 9.19
C CYS A 146 -5.33 5.73 9.36
N ALA A 147 -5.73 4.87 8.42
CA ALA A 147 -7.04 4.25 8.39
C ALA A 147 -6.92 2.76 8.06
N PHE A 148 -7.71 1.94 8.76
CA PHE A 148 -7.89 0.51 8.52
C PHE A 148 -9.34 0.27 8.13
N LEU A 149 -9.58 -0.02 6.84
CA LEU A 149 -10.94 -0.07 6.30
C LEU A 149 -10.98 -0.90 5.01
N GLY A 150 -11.87 -1.90 4.98
CA GLY A 150 -12.09 -2.78 3.82
C GLY A 150 -11.09 -3.94 3.73
N ALA A 151 -11.60 -5.17 3.66
CA ALA A 151 -10.80 -6.40 3.68
C ALA A 151 -9.65 -6.33 4.69
N SER A 152 -8.39 -6.42 4.23
CA SER A 152 -7.19 -6.23 5.05
C SER A 152 -6.40 -4.98 4.67
N TYR A 153 -7.04 -3.98 4.06
CA TYR A 153 -6.40 -2.75 3.61
C TYR A 153 -6.16 -1.77 4.77
N PHE A 154 -5.07 -1.03 4.64
CA PHE A 154 -4.78 0.13 5.47
C PHE A 154 -3.98 1.17 4.67
N ARG A 155 -4.13 2.43 5.05
CA ARG A 155 -3.42 3.58 4.45
C ARG A 155 -2.83 4.44 5.55
N ALA A 156 -1.75 5.15 5.25
CA ALA A 156 -1.24 6.17 6.14
C ALA A 156 -0.71 7.37 5.34
N VAL A 157 -0.59 8.51 6.01
CA VAL A 157 -0.01 9.74 5.47
C VAL A 157 1.16 10.18 6.33
N ALA A 158 2.10 10.90 5.73
CA ALA A 158 3.11 11.64 6.46
C ALA A 158 2.72 13.12 6.61
N LYS A 159 3.52 13.87 7.35
CA LYS A 159 3.32 15.31 7.54
C LYS A 159 3.20 16.03 6.18
N GLY A 160 2.15 16.84 6.03
CA GLY A 160 1.85 17.59 4.81
C GLY A 160 1.32 16.77 3.63
N GLN A 161 1.09 15.46 3.80
CA GLN A 161 0.62 14.56 2.75
C GLN A 161 -0.86 14.21 2.90
N THR A 162 -1.46 13.75 1.80
CA THR A 162 -2.85 13.26 1.73
C THR A 162 -2.86 11.80 1.29
N TYR A 163 -3.96 11.08 1.50
CA TYR A 163 -4.03 9.67 1.09
C TYR A 163 -3.85 9.48 -0.42
N GLY A 164 -3.17 8.40 -0.77
CA GLY A 164 -3.09 7.85 -2.13
C GLY A 164 -3.15 6.33 -2.06
N LEU A 165 -1.99 5.70 -2.26
CA LEU A 165 -1.82 4.25 -2.23
C LEU A 165 -2.18 3.60 -0.88
N SER A 166 -2.42 2.28 -0.92
CA SER A 166 -2.72 1.43 0.24
C SER A 166 -1.68 0.33 0.42
N ALA A 167 -1.61 -0.20 1.64
CA ALA A 167 -1.05 -1.50 1.94
C ALA A 167 -2.17 -2.49 2.26
N ARG A 168 -1.88 -3.80 2.22
CA ARG A 168 -2.78 -4.85 2.73
C ARG A 168 -2.05 -5.78 3.69
N GLY A 169 -2.81 -6.52 4.51
CA GLY A 169 -2.24 -7.54 5.38
C GLY A 169 -1.55 -8.66 4.59
N LEU A 170 -2.24 -9.20 3.58
CA LEU A 170 -1.76 -10.32 2.77
C LEU A 170 -2.42 -10.32 1.38
N SER A 171 -1.69 -10.77 0.37
CA SER A 171 -2.22 -11.09 -0.96
C SER A 171 -2.24 -12.60 -1.16
N ILE A 172 -3.31 -13.14 -1.75
CA ILE A 172 -3.48 -14.57 -2.00
C ILE A 172 -4.02 -14.75 -3.41
N ASP A 173 -3.27 -15.42 -4.28
CA ASP A 173 -3.68 -15.71 -5.66
C ASP A 173 -3.99 -14.45 -6.51
N THR A 174 -3.37 -13.30 -6.20
CA THR A 174 -3.52 -12.07 -7.00
C THR A 174 -3.13 -12.32 -8.45
N GLY A 175 -4.04 -11.94 -9.36
CA GLY A 175 -3.88 -12.09 -10.80
C GLY A 175 -3.99 -13.53 -11.35
N GLU A 176 -4.35 -14.50 -10.51
CA GLU A 176 -4.59 -15.87 -10.96
C GLU A 176 -5.98 -16.02 -11.61
N ALA A 177 -6.09 -16.87 -12.64
CA ALA A 177 -7.32 -17.06 -13.41
C ALA A 177 -8.51 -17.59 -12.57
N LYS A 178 -8.23 -18.28 -11.46
CA LYS A 178 -9.24 -18.78 -10.51
C LYS A 178 -9.84 -17.67 -9.62
N GLY A 179 -9.28 -16.46 -9.67
CA GLY A 179 -9.65 -15.33 -8.84
C GLY A 179 -8.76 -15.15 -7.61
N GLU A 180 -8.57 -13.88 -7.23
CA GLU A 180 -7.87 -13.48 -6.01
C GLU A 180 -8.73 -13.77 -4.76
N GLU A 181 -8.08 -14.25 -3.69
CA GLU A 181 -8.69 -14.34 -2.37
C GLU A 181 -8.34 -13.08 -1.55
N PHE A 182 -9.35 -12.42 -1.01
CA PHE A 182 -9.20 -11.23 -0.17
C PHE A 182 -9.44 -11.57 1.31
N PRO A 183 -8.40 -11.88 2.09
CA PRO A 183 -8.55 -12.05 3.53
C PRO A 183 -8.87 -10.71 4.20
N LEU A 184 -9.58 -10.76 5.32
CA LEU A 184 -10.09 -9.57 6.00
C LEU A 184 -9.61 -9.46 7.45
N PHE A 185 -9.34 -8.23 7.90
CA PHE A 185 -9.17 -7.95 9.31
C PHE A 185 -10.55 -7.97 9.98
N LYS A 186 -10.78 -8.94 10.88
CA LYS A 186 -12.06 -9.12 11.56
C LYS A 186 -12.08 -8.55 12.98
N ALA A 187 -10.91 -8.37 13.59
CA ALA A 187 -10.81 -7.77 14.90
C ALA A 187 -9.52 -6.98 15.10
N PHE A 188 -9.60 -5.92 15.91
CA PHE A 188 -8.48 -5.08 16.29
C PHE A 188 -8.45 -4.81 17.79
N TRP A 189 -7.24 -4.70 18.33
CA TRP A 189 -6.98 -4.28 19.71
C TRP A 189 -6.08 -3.05 19.68
N LEU A 190 -6.64 -1.92 20.12
CA LEU A 190 -5.96 -0.64 20.18
C LEU A 190 -5.40 -0.46 21.59
N GLU A 191 -4.08 -0.51 21.75
CA GLU A 191 -3.46 -0.25 23.05
C GLU A 191 -3.57 1.23 23.39
N ARG A 192 -4.13 1.53 24.57
CA ARG A 192 -4.19 2.89 25.08
C ARG A 192 -2.76 3.43 25.22
N PRO A 193 -2.40 4.51 24.51
CA PRO A 193 -1.05 5.06 24.60
C PRO A 193 -0.81 5.66 25.99
N ALA A 194 0.43 5.59 26.46
CA ALA A 194 0.87 6.35 27.61
C ALA A 194 0.84 7.86 27.30
N PRO A 195 0.67 8.74 28.31
CA PRO A 195 0.87 10.18 28.13
C PRO A 195 2.25 10.47 27.52
N GLY A 196 2.29 11.31 26.48
CA GLY A 196 3.54 11.66 25.78
C GLY A 196 4.13 10.58 24.88
N ALA A 197 3.46 9.43 24.68
CA ALA A 197 3.90 8.41 23.75
C ALA A 197 4.02 8.97 22.31
N THR A 198 5.09 8.57 21.62
CA THR A 198 5.34 8.96 20.21
C THR A 198 4.88 7.88 19.23
N SER A 199 4.27 6.82 19.73
CA SER A 199 3.80 5.68 18.93
C SER A 199 2.52 5.09 19.50
N MET A 200 1.73 4.47 18.62
CA MET A 200 0.55 3.69 18.98
C MET A 200 0.73 2.23 18.56
N VAL A 201 0.30 1.30 19.41
CA VAL A 201 0.32 -0.13 19.12
C VAL A 201 -1.10 -0.59 18.76
N ILE A 202 -1.21 -1.29 17.63
CA ILE A 202 -2.45 -1.83 17.09
C ILE A 202 -2.22 -3.31 16.81
N HIS A 203 -3.00 -4.19 17.41
CA HIS A 203 -3.02 -5.60 17.02
C HIS A 203 -4.19 -5.87 16.10
N ALA A 204 -4.00 -6.74 15.11
CA ALA A 204 -5.05 -7.12 14.17
C ALA A 204 -5.11 -8.63 13.96
N LEU A 205 -6.33 -9.16 13.88
CA LEU A 205 -6.60 -10.54 13.52
C LEU A 205 -7.17 -10.58 12.10
N LEU A 206 -6.45 -11.26 11.22
CA LEU A 206 -6.84 -11.51 9.83
C LEU A 206 -7.37 -12.93 9.68
N ASP A 207 -8.42 -13.09 8.89
CA ASP A 207 -9.04 -14.37 8.60
C ASP A 207 -9.48 -14.43 7.13
N GLY A 208 -9.25 -15.57 6.48
CA GLY A 208 -9.62 -15.83 5.08
C GLY A 208 -9.85 -17.32 4.84
N LYS A 209 -10.22 -17.71 3.62
CA LYS A 209 -10.46 -19.13 3.32
C LYS A 209 -9.19 -19.96 3.46
N SER A 210 -8.06 -19.39 3.06
CA SER A 210 -6.78 -20.09 2.97
C SER A 210 -5.92 -19.97 4.22
N CYS A 211 -6.09 -18.94 5.05
CA CYS A 211 -5.28 -18.74 6.25
C CYS A 211 -5.96 -17.85 7.30
N ALA A 212 -5.44 -17.91 8.53
CA ALA A 212 -5.59 -16.85 9.51
C ALA A 212 -4.22 -16.26 9.83
N ALA A 213 -4.16 -15.01 10.26
CA ALA A 213 -2.91 -14.35 10.62
C ALA A 213 -3.09 -13.34 11.74
N SER A 214 -2.02 -13.11 12.50
CA SER A 214 -1.94 -12.06 13.51
C SER A 214 -0.95 -10.99 13.10
N TYR A 215 -1.28 -9.74 13.43
CA TYR A 215 -0.42 -8.59 13.18
C TYR A 215 -0.28 -7.78 14.46
N ARG A 216 0.92 -7.23 14.67
CA ARG A 216 1.17 -6.14 15.60
C ARG A 216 1.82 -4.99 14.83
N PHE A 217 1.11 -3.87 14.76
CA PHE A 217 1.58 -2.63 14.16
C PHE A 217 2.05 -1.69 15.26
N THR A 218 3.26 -1.14 15.14
CA THR A 218 3.70 0.03 15.93
C THR A 218 3.80 1.24 15.01
N VAL A 219 2.84 2.15 15.12
CA VAL A 219 2.66 3.31 14.24
C VAL A 219 3.31 4.55 14.86
N ARG A 220 4.16 5.23 14.09
CA ARG A 220 4.85 6.48 14.48
C ARG A 220 4.58 7.57 13.44
N PRO A 221 3.60 8.46 13.67
CA PRO A 221 3.37 9.62 12.80
C PRO A 221 4.55 10.57 12.80
N GLY A 222 4.82 11.24 11.67
CA GLY A 222 5.89 12.24 11.57
C GLY A 222 6.12 12.74 10.15
N ASP A 223 7.32 13.31 9.91
CA ASP A 223 7.76 13.70 8.55
C ASP A 223 7.73 12.51 7.57
N THR A 224 8.01 11.33 8.10
CA THR A 224 7.66 10.03 7.53
C THR A 224 6.86 9.30 8.60
N THR A 225 5.70 8.77 8.24
CA THR A 225 4.95 7.88 9.13
C THR A 225 5.49 6.46 9.00
N VAL A 226 5.95 5.88 10.11
CA VAL A 226 6.60 4.57 10.13
C VAL A 226 5.73 3.53 10.83
N PHE A 227 5.52 2.38 10.19
CA PHE A 227 4.90 1.21 10.80
C PHE A 227 5.96 0.13 10.97
N ASP A 228 6.25 -0.30 12.20
CA ASP A 228 6.86 -1.62 12.40
C ASP A 228 5.75 -2.66 12.41
N VAL A 229 5.91 -3.72 11.64
CA VAL A 229 4.93 -4.79 11.47
C VAL A 229 5.54 -6.12 11.87
N GLU A 230 4.94 -6.77 12.86
CA GLU A 230 5.18 -8.17 13.20
C GLU A 230 3.98 -8.98 12.73
N MET A 231 4.20 -10.00 11.90
CA MET A 231 3.16 -10.81 11.27
C MET A 231 3.42 -12.30 11.51
N SER A 232 2.38 -13.06 11.86
CA SER A 232 2.39 -14.52 11.91
C SER A 232 1.25 -15.06 11.06
N VAL A 233 1.56 -15.83 10.02
CA VAL A 233 0.58 -16.45 9.10
C VAL A 233 0.46 -17.94 9.42
N TYR A 234 -0.79 -18.41 9.52
CA TYR A 234 -1.17 -19.79 9.77
C TYR A 234 -2.03 -20.32 8.60
N PRO A 235 -1.40 -20.97 7.60
CA PRO A 235 -2.12 -21.49 6.45
C PRO A 235 -3.01 -22.69 6.82
N ARG A 236 -4.29 -22.63 6.42
CA ARG A 236 -5.25 -23.74 6.45
C ARG A 236 -4.97 -24.74 5.33
N VAL A 237 -4.52 -24.22 4.19
CA VAL A 237 -4.10 -24.96 3.00
C VAL A 237 -2.70 -24.52 2.59
N GLU A 238 -2.05 -25.28 1.72
CA GLU A 238 -0.78 -24.84 1.13
C GLU A 238 -1.01 -23.59 0.26
N MET A 239 -0.25 -22.52 0.50
CA MET A 239 -0.38 -21.26 -0.23
C MET A 239 0.80 -21.08 -1.17
N THR A 240 0.61 -21.40 -2.45
CA THR A 240 1.65 -21.34 -3.49
C THR A 240 1.84 -19.94 -4.09
N ARG A 241 0.87 -19.03 -3.88
CA ARG A 241 0.85 -17.67 -4.43
C ARG A 241 0.60 -16.61 -3.35
N ALA A 242 1.21 -16.77 -2.18
CA ALA A 242 1.16 -15.75 -1.14
C ALA A 242 1.99 -14.52 -1.52
N GLY A 243 1.43 -13.33 -1.32
CA GLY A 243 2.10 -12.04 -1.45
C GLY A 243 2.26 -11.37 -0.08
N LEU A 244 3.51 -11.15 0.33
CA LEU A 244 3.88 -10.52 1.60
C LEU A 244 4.10 -9.01 1.43
N ALA A 245 3.72 -8.24 2.45
CA ALA A 245 3.74 -6.77 2.46
C ALA A 245 3.16 -6.14 1.18
N PRO A 246 1.93 -6.52 0.77
CA PRO A 246 1.33 -6.02 -0.45
C PRO A 246 1.00 -4.54 -0.38
N MET A 247 1.24 -3.89 -1.51
CA MET A 247 0.94 -2.50 -1.80
C MET A 247 -0.02 -2.44 -2.98
N THR A 248 -0.88 -1.43 -2.98
CA THR A 248 -1.86 -1.19 -4.04
C THR A 248 -1.93 0.29 -4.32
N SER A 249 -1.86 0.68 -5.58
CA SER A 249 -1.83 2.07 -6.01
C SER A 249 -2.60 2.23 -7.32
N MET A 250 -2.66 3.45 -7.81
CA MET A 250 -3.21 3.80 -9.11
C MET A 250 -2.15 4.50 -9.96
N PHE A 251 -2.09 4.14 -11.24
CA PHE A 251 -1.40 4.87 -12.30
C PHE A 251 -2.32 4.89 -13.53
N PHE A 252 -2.80 6.07 -13.91
CA PHE A 252 -3.67 6.22 -15.08
C PHE A 252 -2.87 6.61 -16.32
N TYR A 253 -2.10 7.70 -16.24
CA TYR A 253 -1.18 8.12 -17.28
C TYR A 253 -0.09 9.06 -16.74
N GLY A 254 1.00 9.17 -17.49
CA GLY A 254 2.13 10.05 -17.18
C GLY A 254 2.98 10.33 -18.41
N PRO A 255 4.13 11.03 -18.28
CA PRO A 255 4.97 11.39 -19.42
C PRO A 255 5.51 10.20 -20.24
N ASN A 256 5.52 9.00 -19.68
CA ASN A 256 5.89 7.75 -20.34
C ASN A 256 4.72 7.03 -21.00
N ASP A 257 3.48 7.38 -20.66
CA ASP A 257 2.29 6.65 -21.07
C ASP A 257 1.09 7.60 -21.12
N ARG A 258 0.97 8.34 -22.24
CA ARG A 258 -0.08 9.35 -22.47
C ARG A 258 -0.71 9.20 -23.86
N ASN A 259 -0.55 8.06 -24.52
CA ASN A 259 -1.17 7.84 -25.82
C ASN A 259 -2.70 7.83 -25.63
N ASP A 260 -3.44 8.48 -26.52
CA ASP A 260 -4.92 8.52 -26.52
C ASP A 260 -5.58 9.13 -25.25
N ILE A 261 -4.86 9.99 -24.52
CA ILE A 261 -5.41 10.70 -23.35
C ILE A 261 -5.83 12.13 -23.74
N ASP A 262 -7.14 12.41 -23.63
CA ASP A 262 -7.73 13.74 -23.74
C ASP A 262 -8.12 14.25 -22.33
N ASP A 263 -7.13 14.75 -21.60
CA ASP A 263 -7.28 15.28 -20.24
C ASP A 263 -6.40 16.52 -20.08
N PHE A 264 -6.88 17.52 -19.35
CA PHE A 264 -6.15 18.77 -19.12
C PHE A 264 -4.93 18.58 -18.21
N ARG A 265 -4.93 17.55 -17.36
CA ARG A 265 -3.86 17.25 -16.40
C ARG A 265 -2.68 16.60 -17.13
N PRO A 266 -1.41 16.97 -16.83
CA PRO A 266 -0.25 16.35 -17.50
C PRO A 266 0.06 14.91 -17.04
N ALA A 267 -0.33 14.55 -15.82
CA ALA A 267 -0.21 13.21 -15.26
C ALA A 267 -1.30 12.96 -14.21
N VAL A 268 -1.69 11.69 -14.02
CA VAL A 268 -2.66 11.25 -13.02
C VAL A 268 -2.22 9.90 -12.46
N HIS A 269 -1.70 9.92 -11.22
CA HIS A 269 -1.25 8.71 -10.52
C HIS A 269 -0.93 8.97 -9.05
N ASP A 270 -1.01 7.90 -8.25
CA ASP A 270 -0.66 7.86 -6.83
C ASP A 270 0.79 7.41 -6.60
N SER A 271 1.38 6.79 -7.63
CA SER A 271 2.77 6.37 -7.68
C SER A 271 3.23 6.39 -9.13
N ASP A 272 4.48 6.75 -9.39
CA ASP A 272 5.08 6.79 -10.75
C ASP A 272 6.06 5.65 -11.01
N GLY A 273 6.45 4.87 -10.00
CA GLY A 273 7.34 3.75 -10.20
C GLY A 273 7.44 2.79 -9.01
N LEU A 274 7.87 1.58 -9.32
CA LEU A 274 8.36 0.60 -8.36
C LEU A 274 9.88 0.77 -8.20
N ALA A 275 10.31 1.12 -6.99
CA ALA A 275 11.72 1.08 -6.61
C ALA A 275 12.06 -0.23 -5.90
N ILE A 276 13.23 -0.82 -6.19
CA ILE A 276 13.72 -2.04 -5.54
C ILE A 276 15.17 -1.84 -5.15
N PHE A 277 15.54 -2.21 -3.92
CA PHE A 277 16.91 -2.39 -3.50
C PHE A 277 17.13 -3.86 -3.20
N ASN A 278 17.81 -4.57 -4.11
CA ASN A 278 17.89 -6.02 -4.07
C ASN A 278 18.98 -6.52 -3.10
N GLY A 279 18.97 -7.82 -2.81
CA GLY A 279 19.93 -8.44 -1.88
C GLY A 279 21.39 -8.30 -2.32
N LYS A 280 21.62 -8.25 -3.64
CA LYS A 280 22.94 -8.06 -4.27
C LYS A 280 23.44 -6.60 -4.24
N GLY A 281 22.63 -5.65 -3.78
CA GLY A 281 22.99 -4.24 -3.67
C GLY A 281 22.75 -3.40 -4.93
N GLU A 282 21.97 -3.89 -5.89
CA GLU A 282 21.52 -3.12 -7.05
C GLU A 282 20.24 -2.36 -6.70
N SER A 283 20.17 -1.09 -7.11
CA SER A 283 18.95 -0.28 -7.07
C SER A 283 18.28 -0.31 -8.44
N LEU A 284 17.01 -0.69 -8.49
CA LEU A 284 16.19 -0.72 -9.69
C LEU A 284 15.08 0.32 -9.59
N TRP A 285 14.77 0.94 -10.72
CA TRP A 285 13.61 1.79 -10.91
C TRP A 285 12.79 1.30 -12.10
N ARG A 286 11.57 0.85 -11.83
CA ARG A 286 10.59 0.43 -12.82
C ARG A 286 9.46 1.47 -12.85
N PRO A 287 9.48 2.46 -13.76
CA PRO A 287 8.34 3.36 -13.93
C PRO A 287 7.07 2.56 -14.19
N LEU A 288 5.93 3.01 -13.67
CA LEU A 288 4.65 2.33 -13.89
C LEU A 288 4.03 2.71 -15.24
N SER A 289 3.16 1.86 -15.74
CA SER A 289 2.38 2.04 -16.96
C SER A 289 0.93 1.58 -16.74
N ASN A 290 0.02 2.03 -17.60
CA ASN A 290 -1.35 1.56 -17.70
C ASN A 290 -1.52 0.76 -19.00
N PRO A 291 -1.15 -0.53 -18.98
CA PRO A 291 -1.09 -1.33 -20.19
C PRO A 291 -2.49 -1.66 -20.73
N ARG A 292 -2.57 -2.05 -22.02
CA ARG A 292 -3.82 -2.51 -22.64
C ARG A 292 -4.26 -3.90 -22.18
N ASP A 293 -3.29 -4.75 -21.86
CA ASP A 293 -3.47 -6.10 -21.32
C ASP A 293 -2.84 -6.20 -19.94
N LEU A 294 -3.33 -7.14 -19.12
CA LEU A 294 -2.73 -7.42 -17.81
C LEU A 294 -1.25 -7.74 -17.94
N GLN A 295 -0.40 -6.95 -17.28
CA GLN A 295 1.04 -7.20 -17.24
C GLN A 295 1.48 -7.64 -15.85
N VAL A 296 2.34 -8.65 -15.85
CA VAL A 296 3.00 -9.15 -14.64
C VAL A 296 4.50 -9.08 -14.85
N SER A 297 5.20 -8.47 -13.90
CA SER A 297 6.66 -8.39 -13.85
C SER A 297 7.14 -9.02 -12.55
N THR A 298 8.20 -9.84 -12.59
CA THR A 298 8.77 -10.46 -11.39
C THR A 298 10.28 -10.24 -11.35
N PHE A 299 10.75 -9.64 -10.28
CA PHE A 299 12.16 -9.35 -10.01
C PHE A 299 12.67 -10.36 -8.99
N GLN A 300 13.29 -11.44 -9.48
CA GLN A 300 13.83 -12.52 -8.64
C GLN A 300 14.97 -12.00 -7.77
N ASP A 301 14.99 -12.40 -6.50
CA ASP A 301 15.98 -11.95 -5.53
C ASP A 301 16.20 -12.97 -4.40
N LEU A 302 17.28 -12.76 -3.65
CA LEU A 302 17.58 -13.46 -2.40
C LEU A 302 17.82 -12.40 -1.33
N ASN A 303 16.99 -12.40 -0.28
CA ASN A 303 17.06 -11.43 0.83
C ASN A 303 17.00 -9.98 0.34
N PRO A 304 15.84 -9.51 -0.17
CA PRO A 304 15.68 -8.12 -0.62
C PRO A 304 16.01 -7.15 0.51
N ARG A 305 16.55 -5.98 0.18
CA ARG A 305 16.83 -4.91 1.16
C ARG A 305 15.69 -3.90 1.26
N GLY A 306 14.80 -3.89 0.28
CA GLY A 306 13.53 -3.19 0.32
C GLY A 306 12.94 -2.98 -1.07
N PHE A 307 11.66 -2.64 -1.12
CA PHE A 307 10.98 -2.22 -2.35
C PHE A 307 9.79 -1.33 -2.01
N GLY A 308 9.31 -0.55 -2.96
CA GLY A 308 8.21 0.36 -2.72
C GLY A 308 7.56 0.92 -3.97
N LEU A 309 6.27 1.21 -3.88
CA LEU A 309 5.58 2.07 -4.84
C LEU A 309 5.85 3.52 -4.44
N MET A 310 6.53 4.24 -5.32
CA MET A 310 7.05 5.57 -5.06
C MET A 310 6.31 6.60 -5.90
N GLN A 311 6.19 7.80 -5.35
CA GLN A 311 5.76 9.00 -6.05
C GLN A 311 6.97 9.95 -6.04
N ARG A 312 7.77 9.96 -7.12
CA ARG A 312 8.95 10.81 -7.25
C ARG A 312 8.59 12.22 -7.74
N GLU A 313 7.58 12.36 -8.59
CA GLU A 313 7.08 13.65 -9.01
C GLU A 313 6.24 14.30 -7.91
N ARG A 314 6.63 15.52 -7.53
CA ARG A 314 6.11 16.28 -6.38
C ARG A 314 5.75 17.71 -6.76
N ASN A 315 5.88 18.06 -8.03
CA ASN A 315 5.57 19.37 -8.54
C ASN A 315 4.09 19.45 -8.92
N PHE A 316 3.36 20.40 -8.34
CA PHE A 316 1.97 20.68 -8.71
C PHE A 316 1.79 20.85 -10.23
N PHE A 317 2.75 21.47 -10.93
CA PHE A 317 2.61 21.72 -12.36
C PHE A 317 2.62 20.45 -13.22
N ALA A 318 3.08 19.31 -12.67
CA ALA A 318 3.00 18.01 -13.34
C ALA A 318 1.60 17.38 -13.27
N TYR A 319 0.72 17.88 -12.40
CA TYR A 319 -0.62 17.33 -12.18
C TYR A 319 -1.74 18.33 -12.47
N GLN A 320 -1.58 19.61 -12.11
CA GLN A 320 -2.59 20.68 -12.30
C GLN A 320 -3.94 20.43 -11.58
N ASP A 321 -4.00 19.49 -10.64
CA ASP A 321 -5.24 19.07 -9.97
C ASP A 321 -5.28 19.55 -8.51
N ILE A 322 -6.09 20.59 -8.26
CA ILE A 322 -6.23 21.20 -6.93
C ILE A 322 -7.12 20.40 -5.97
N GLU A 323 -7.93 19.47 -6.49
CA GLU A 323 -8.84 18.65 -5.68
C GLU A 323 -8.13 17.36 -5.23
N SER A 324 -7.51 16.66 -6.18
CA SER A 324 -6.85 15.37 -5.94
C SER A 324 -5.45 15.50 -5.36
N SER A 325 -4.75 16.62 -5.61
CA SER A 325 -3.40 16.94 -5.10
C SER A 325 -2.42 15.74 -5.15
N PHE A 326 -2.31 15.09 -6.32
CA PHE A 326 -1.51 13.86 -6.50
C PHE A 326 -0.05 14.01 -6.08
N GLU A 327 0.52 15.22 -6.20
CA GLU A 327 1.88 15.55 -5.78
C GLU A 327 2.11 15.39 -4.27
N LYS A 328 1.04 15.42 -3.48
CA LYS A 328 1.07 15.26 -2.02
C LYS A 328 0.84 13.82 -1.54
N ARG A 329 0.58 12.86 -2.44
CA ARG A 329 0.30 11.45 -2.06
C ARG A 329 1.58 10.73 -1.63
N PRO A 330 1.61 9.96 -0.53
CA PRO A 330 2.82 9.34 -0.01
C PRO A 330 3.41 8.33 -1.00
N SER A 331 4.73 8.22 -1.01
CA SER A 331 5.43 6.98 -1.38
C SER A 331 5.30 5.98 -0.24
N LEU A 332 5.33 4.68 -0.54
CA LEU A 332 5.41 3.61 0.45
C LEU A 332 6.61 2.71 0.17
N TRP A 333 7.56 2.73 1.09
CA TRP A 333 8.73 1.85 1.06
C TRP A 333 8.62 0.75 2.13
N MET A 334 8.78 -0.51 1.72
CA MET A 334 8.93 -1.64 2.63
C MET A 334 10.39 -2.01 2.81
N GLU A 335 10.80 -2.17 4.06
CA GLU A 335 12.12 -2.63 4.50
C GLU A 335 11.94 -3.93 5.31
N PRO A 336 12.45 -5.08 4.85
CA PRO A 336 12.37 -6.31 5.61
C PRO A 336 13.29 -6.26 6.83
N ILE A 337 12.88 -6.91 7.92
CA ILE A 337 13.71 -7.12 9.11
C ILE A 337 14.08 -8.60 9.16
N GLY A 338 15.39 -8.87 9.01
CA GLY A 338 15.92 -10.23 8.85
C GLY A 338 15.89 -10.71 7.40
N ASP A 339 16.30 -11.95 7.20
CA ASP A 339 16.43 -12.57 5.88
C ASP A 339 15.10 -13.16 5.40
N TRP A 340 14.59 -12.69 4.27
CA TRP A 340 13.32 -13.14 3.68
C TRP A 340 13.46 -14.32 2.70
N GLY A 341 14.68 -14.79 2.48
CA GLY A 341 14.99 -15.93 1.63
C GLY A 341 14.85 -15.64 0.14
N GLU A 342 14.74 -16.71 -0.64
CA GLU A 342 14.53 -16.66 -2.09
C GLU A 342 13.07 -16.32 -2.43
N GLY A 343 12.88 -15.49 -3.44
CA GLY A 343 11.58 -15.10 -3.95
C GLY A 343 11.71 -14.04 -5.02
N GLY A 344 10.68 -13.20 -5.15
CA GLY A 344 10.78 -12.02 -6.00
C GLY A 344 9.75 -10.96 -5.67
N VAL A 345 10.09 -9.71 -6.00
CA VAL A 345 9.11 -8.63 -6.02
C VAL A 345 8.24 -8.83 -7.26
N THR A 346 6.93 -9.01 -7.08
CA THR A 346 5.97 -9.13 -8.18
C THR A 346 5.21 -7.83 -8.32
N LEU A 347 5.12 -7.32 -9.55
CA LEU A 347 4.34 -6.15 -9.94
C LEU A 347 3.23 -6.58 -10.90
N PHE A 348 2.00 -6.17 -10.60
CA PHE A 348 0.85 -6.25 -11.48
C PHE A 348 0.47 -4.86 -11.95
N GLU A 349 0.28 -4.71 -13.26
CA GLU A 349 -0.22 -3.51 -13.91
C GLU A 349 -1.49 -3.92 -14.68
N ILE A 350 -2.64 -3.49 -14.16
CA ILE A 350 -3.96 -3.88 -14.63
C ILE A 350 -4.48 -2.76 -15.55
N PRO A 351 -5.07 -3.08 -16.72
CA PRO A 351 -5.68 -2.06 -17.57
C PRO A 351 -6.79 -1.32 -16.84
N THR A 352 -6.74 0.02 -16.85
CA THR A 352 -7.84 0.87 -16.37
C THR A 352 -8.17 1.97 -17.36
N LYS A 353 -9.41 2.43 -17.33
CA LYS A 353 -9.90 3.59 -18.09
C LYS A 353 -10.23 4.79 -17.21
N GLU A 354 -10.19 4.61 -15.89
CA GLU A 354 -10.61 5.59 -14.91
C GLU A 354 -9.64 5.60 -13.71
N GLU A 355 -9.41 6.78 -13.14
CA GLU A 355 -8.51 7.00 -12.00
C GLU A 355 -9.07 6.52 -10.65
N VAL A 356 -10.37 6.20 -10.60
CA VAL A 356 -11.04 5.77 -9.36
C VAL A 356 -10.72 4.32 -8.99
N HIS A 357 -10.08 3.57 -9.89
CA HIS A 357 -9.71 2.18 -9.69
C HIS A 357 -8.20 2.04 -9.50
N ASP A 358 -7.80 1.52 -8.34
CA ASP A 358 -6.43 1.07 -8.13
C ASP A 358 -6.10 -0.05 -9.12
N ASN A 359 -5.09 0.15 -9.94
CA ASN A 359 -4.70 -0.75 -11.02
C ASN A 359 -3.26 -1.25 -10.91
N ILE A 360 -2.58 -0.93 -9.81
CA ILE A 360 -1.20 -1.33 -9.53
C ILE A 360 -1.17 -2.16 -8.26
N ALA A 361 -0.51 -3.32 -8.29
CA ALA A 361 -0.21 -4.10 -7.09
C ALA A 361 1.23 -4.56 -7.06
N ALA A 362 1.91 -4.40 -5.92
CA ALA A 362 3.29 -4.85 -5.72
C ALA A 362 3.43 -5.59 -4.39
N PHE A 363 4.17 -6.70 -4.37
CA PHE A 363 4.41 -7.48 -3.15
C PHE A 363 5.62 -8.40 -3.31
N TRP A 364 6.14 -8.89 -2.19
CA TRP A 364 7.12 -9.98 -2.20
C TRP A 364 6.42 -11.32 -2.30
N ARG A 365 6.81 -12.14 -3.27
CA ARG A 365 6.36 -13.54 -3.40
C ARG A 365 7.51 -14.46 -3.01
N PRO A 366 7.42 -15.19 -1.87
CA PRO A 366 8.39 -16.22 -1.53
C PRO A 366 8.45 -17.29 -2.63
N LYS A 367 9.64 -17.84 -2.89
CA LYS A 367 9.81 -18.93 -3.86
C LYS A 367 9.10 -20.21 -3.41
N ASN A 368 9.20 -20.51 -2.12
CA ASN A 368 8.59 -21.70 -1.52
C ASN A 368 7.17 -21.39 -1.03
N PRO A 369 6.20 -22.29 -1.26
CA PRO A 369 4.84 -22.14 -0.73
C PRO A 369 4.81 -22.04 0.79
N LEU A 370 3.86 -21.27 1.34
CA LEU A 370 3.58 -21.31 2.78
C LEU A 370 2.84 -22.60 3.09
N GLN A 371 3.52 -23.52 3.76
CA GLN A 371 3.01 -24.85 4.07
C GLN A 371 1.82 -24.81 5.04
N ALA A 372 0.80 -25.62 4.76
CA ALA A 372 -0.35 -25.83 5.63
C ALA A 372 0.08 -26.34 7.01
N LYS A 373 -0.68 -25.97 8.05
CA LYS A 373 -0.40 -26.35 9.46
C LYS A 373 0.94 -25.85 10.01
N GLY A 374 1.66 -25.03 9.25
CA GLY A 374 2.86 -24.34 9.66
C GLY A 374 2.56 -22.97 10.27
N GLU A 375 3.62 -22.34 10.76
CA GLU A 375 3.62 -20.98 11.30
C GLU A 375 4.73 -20.19 10.62
N HIS A 376 4.35 -19.14 9.89
CA HIS A 376 5.28 -18.35 9.09
C HIS A 376 5.34 -16.93 9.64
N ASN A 377 6.49 -16.56 10.22
CA ASN A 377 6.67 -15.28 10.89
C ASN A 377 7.49 -14.33 10.03
N TYR A 378 7.04 -13.08 9.96
CA TYR A 378 7.73 -12.02 9.22
C TYR A 378 7.73 -10.74 10.03
N THR A 379 8.84 -10.03 10.00
CA THR A 379 8.95 -8.68 10.55
C THR A 379 9.41 -7.76 9.44
N TYR A 380 8.78 -6.60 9.32
CA TYR A 380 9.15 -5.58 8.34
C TYR A 380 8.75 -4.20 8.82
N ARG A 381 9.28 -3.19 8.15
CA ARG A 381 8.97 -1.79 8.37
C ARG A 381 8.39 -1.19 7.11
N LEU A 382 7.32 -0.43 7.26
CA LEU A 382 6.74 0.40 6.21
C LEU A 382 7.05 1.86 6.50
N HIS A 383 7.51 2.58 5.48
CA HIS A 383 7.81 4.00 5.53
C HIS A 383 6.89 4.72 4.56
N TRP A 384 5.95 5.50 5.11
CA TRP A 384 5.02 6.35 4.37
C TRP A 384 5.56 7.76 4.37
N GLY A 385 5.86 8.33 3.22
CA GLY A 385 6.52 9.63 3.18
C GLY A 385 6.85 10.13 1.78
N PRO A 386 7.72 11.14 1.66
CA PRO A 386 8.13 11.65 0.36
C PRO A 386 8.97 10.64 -0.42
N ASP A 387 9.76 9.82 0.26
CA ASP A 387 10.80 8.97 -0.35
C ASP A 387 11.18 7.78 0.55
N SER A 388 12.11 6.94 0.09
CA SER A 388 12.68 5.85 0.88
C SER A 388 13.55 6.39 2.04
N PRO A 389 13.69 5.66 3.16
CA PRO A 389 14.30 6.18 4.39
C PRO A 389 15.82 6.38 4.31
N LYS A 390 16.49 5.76 3.33
CA LYS A 390 17.95 5.81 3.18
C LYS A 390 18.29 6.39 1.81
N PRO A 391 18.83 7.63 1.73
CA PRO A 391 19.23 8.19 0.46
C PRO A 391 20.34 7.34 -0.16
N HIS A 392 20.16 6.95 -1.43
CA HIS A 392 21.18 6.25 -2.20
C HIS A 392 22.21 7.25 -2.73
N SER A 393 23.50 6.85 -2.74
CA SER A 393 24.58 7.65 -3.35
C SER A 393 24.49 7.70 -4.87
N LEU A 394 23.74 6.79 -5.48
CA LEU A 394 23.49 6.75 -6.91
C LEU A 394 22.50 7.83 -7.33
N ALA A 395 22.68 8.37 -8.52
CA ALA A 395 21.67 9.17 -9.16
C ALA A 395 20.42 8.36 -9.47
N ARG A 396 19.27 9.03 -9.48
CA ARG A 396 17.96 8.42 -9.61
C ARG A 396 17.21 9.01 -10.79
N PHE A 397 16.47 8.18 -11.49
CA PHE A 397 15.60 8.58 -12.59
C PHE A 397 14.37 9.32 -12.06
N THR A 398 14.25 10.60 -12.34
CA THR A 398 13.11 11.40 -11.86
C THR A 398 12.02 11.58 -12.90
N ARG A 399 12.31 11.32 -14.18
CA ARG A 399 11.32 11.43 -15.24
C ARG A 399 11.61 10.44 -16.36
N SER A 400 10.57 9.77 -16.84
CA SER A 400 10.60 8.96 -18.06
C SER A 400 9.65 9.57 -19.08
N GLY A 401 10.18 10.13 -20.16
CA GLY A 401 9.39 10.62 -21.29
C GLY A 401 9.49 9.68 -22.47
N ILE A 402 8.36 9.32 -23.09
CA ILE A 402 8.34 8.46 -24.27
C ILE A 402 7.52 9.13 -25.37
N GLY A 403 8.09 9.23 -26.56
CA GLY A 403 7.45 9.85 -27.73
C GLY A 403 7.66 9.07 -29.01
N ALA A 404 6.87 9.43 -30.03
CA ALA A 404 7.03 8.88 -31.38
C ALA A 404 8.33 9.35 -32.04
N ARG A 405 8.95 8.48 -32.84
CA ARG A 405 10.11 8.81 -33.67
C ARG A 405 10.01 8.08 -35.01
N GLY A 406 9.33 8.71 -35.97
CA GLY A 406 8.94 8.01 -37.21
C GLY A 406 7.88 6.94 -36.91
N GLU A 407 7.68 6.02 -37.84
CA GLU A 407 6.63 4.99 -37.76
C GLU A 407 7.06 3.80 -36.88
N ASP A 408 8.32 3.36 -36.97
CA ASP A 408 8.80 2.10 -36.37
C ASP A 408 9.75 2.30 -35.17
N ALA A 409 9.81 3.49 -34.58
CA ALA A 409 10.66 3.74 -33.42
C ALA A 409 10.04 4.66 -32.38
N ARG A 410 10.47 4.45 -31.13
CA ARG A 410 10.15 5.32 -30.00
C ARG A 410 11.40 6.02 -29.52
N LEU A 411 11.24 7.29 -29.15
CA LEU A 411 12.25 8.08 -28.46
C LEU A 411 12.00 8.00 -26.96
N PHE A 412 13.01 7.59 -26.22
CA PHE A 412 13.04 7.60 -24.77
C PHE A 412 13.88 8.78 -24.31
N VAL A 413 13.35 9.57 -23.38
CA VAL A 413 14.01 10.75 -22.79
C VAL A 413 13.91 10.64 -21.29
N LEU A 414 15.01 10.26 -20.65
CA LEU A 414 15.10 9.96 -19.24
C LEU A 414 15.90 11.06 -18.54
N ASP A 415 15.35 11.64 -17.48
CA ASP A 415 16.05 12.62 -16.65
C ASP A 415 16.47 11.97 -15.33
N LEU A 416 17.68 12.26 -14.88
CA LEU A 416 18.27 11.75 -13.65
C LEU A 416 18.82 12.89 -12.81
N VAL A 417 18.71 12.77 -11.49
CA VAL A 417 19.34 13.68 -10.53
C VAL A 417 20.04 12.90 -9.43
N GLY A 418 21.11 13.46 -8.89
CA GLY A 418 21.83 12.87 -7.76
C GLY A 418 23.14 13.58 -7.50
N GLU A 419 23.59 13.56 -6.24
CA GLU A 419 24.84 14.21 -5.83
C GLU A 419 26.07 13.65 -6.57
N SER A 420 26.06 12.36 -6.93
CA SER A 420 27.13 11.71 -7.69
C SER A 420 27.36 12.31 -9.09
N LEU A 421 26.39 13.06 -9.62
CA LEU A 421 26.47 13.67 -10.94
C LEU A 421 26.93 15.13 -10.90
N LYS A 422 27.03 15.74 -9.72
CA LYS A 422 27.45 17.14 -9.60
C LYS A 422 28.95 17.27 -9.86
N GLY A 423 29.31 18.15 -10.79
CA GLY A 423 30.72 18.47 -11.10
C GLY A 423 31.50 17.34 -11.78
N ILE A 424 30.83 16.25 -12.20
CA ILE A 424 31.47 15.19 -12.98
C ILE A 424 31.81 15.73 -14.38
N ASP A 425 33.00 15.39 -14.88
CA ASP A 425 33.40 15.73 -16.25
C ASP A 425 32.46 15.03 -17.25
N PRO A 426 31.74 15.79 -18.10
CA PRO A 426 30.80 15.19 -19.03
C PRO A 426 31.42 14.18 -19.99
N ALA A 427 32.71 14.31 -20.33
CA ALA A 427 33.40 13.37 -21.21
C ALA A 427 33.52 11.96 -20.59
N GLY A 428 33.45 11.85 -19.27
CA GLY A 428 33.54 10.58 -18.54
C GLY A 428 32.21 9.85 -18.36
N VAL A 429 31.08 10.50 -18.63
CA VAL A 429 29.74 9.94 -18.39
C VAL A 429 29.19 9.27 -19.63
N LYS A 430 28.82 7.99 -19.50
CA LYS A 430 28.23 7.21 -20.59
C LYS A 430 26.87 6.65 -20.20
N GLY A 431 25.94 6.67 -21.16
CA GLY A 431 24.67 5.96 -21.07
C GLY A 431 24.86 4.53 -21.55
N VAL A 432 24.49 3.56 -20.72
CA VAL A 432 24.46 2.16 -21.09
C VAL A 432 23.01 1.76 -21.20
N VAL A 433 22.58 1.33 -22.39
CA VAL A 433 21.20 0.93 -22.68
C VAL A 433 21.20 -0.43 -23.36
N THR A 434 20.35 -1.32 -22.89
CA THR A 434 20.13 -2.65 -23.48
C THR A 434 18.65 -2.87 -23.75
N ALA A 435 18.33 -3.49 -24.89
CA ALA A 435 16.97 -3.91 -25.24
C ALA A 435 16.97 -5.39 -25.58
N GLU A 436 16.00 -6.14 -25.06
CA GLU A 436 15.75 -7.50 -25.51
C GLU A 436 15.00 -7.48 -26.84
N LYS A 437 15.49 -8.25 -27.83
CA LYS A 437 14.83 -8.43 -29.15
C LYS A 437 14.59 -7.15 -29.96
N SER A 438 15.28 -6.05 -29.63
CA SER A 438 15.19 -4.79 -30.37
C SER A 438 16.55 -4.10 -30.50
N GLU A 439 16.67 -3.23 -31.49
CA GLU A 439 17.85 -2.41 -31.74
C GLU A 439 17.72 -1.05 -31.05
N VAL A 440 18.73 -0.70 -30.25
CA VAL A 440 18.87 0.63 -29.63
C VAL A 440 19.86 1.47 -30.44
N LYS A 441 19.47 2.70 -30.76
CA LYS A 441 20.29 3.66 -31.50
C LYS A 441 20.34 5.00 -30.78
N ASN A 442 21.32 5.81 -31.18
CA ASN A 442 21.38 7.23 -30.81
C ASN A 442 21.34 7.45 -29.29
N ILE A 443 22.12 6.66 -28.55
CA ILE A 443 22.29 6.85 -27.10
C ILE A 443 23.07 8.14 -26.89
N VAL A 444 22.44 9.12 -26.25
CA VAL A 444 23.02 10.43 -25.96
C VAL A 444 22.87 10.70 -24.47
N THR A 445 23.98 11.07 -23.84
CA THR A 445 24.03 11.54 -22.46
C THR A 445 24.54 12.97 -22.40
N GLN A 446 23.82 13.83 -21.71
CA GLN A 446 24.19 15.24 -21.57
C GLN A 446 23.75 15.82 -20.21
N PRO A 447 24.47 16.80 -19.66
CA PRO A 447 24.00 17.56 -18.50
C PRO A 447 22.66 18.22 -18.78
N ASN A 448 21.79 18.29 -17.77
CA ASN A 448 20.52 19.01 -17.83
C ASN A 448 20.60 20.25 -16.91
N PRO A 449 20.82 21.47 -17.47
CA PRO A 449 21.03 22.66 -16.66
C PRO A 449 19.78 23.10 -15.89
N TYR A 450 18.58 22.65 -16.29
CA TYR A 450 17.32 23.02 -15.64
C TYR A 450 17.03 22.19 -14.40
N THR A 451 17.52 20.95 -14.33
CA THR A 451 17.35 20.07 -13.17
C THR A 451 18.61 19.98 -12.31
N GLY A 452 19.74 20.49 -12.80
CA GLY A 452 21.06 20.28 -12.18
C GLY A 452 21.54 18.82 -12.27
N GLY A 453 20.87 17.99 -13.07
CA GLY A 453 21.15 16.57 -13.25
C GLY A 453 21.62 16.25 -14.66
N TRP A 454 21.21 15.09 -15.16
CA TRP A 454 21.59 14.56 -16.47
C TRP A 454 20.38 14.07 -17.25
N ARG A 455 20.52 14.05 -18.57
CA ARG A 455 19.56 13.45 -19.49
C ARG A 455 20.21 12.32 -20.27
N LEU A 456 19.54 11.18 -20.28
CA LEU A 456 19.83 10.05 -21.15
C LEU A 456 18.69 9.93 -22.16
N SER A 457 19.00 10.00 -23.45
CA SER A 457 18.03 9.74 -24.51
C SER A 457 18.52 8.68 -25.48
N PHE A 458 17.60 7.88 -26.00
CA PHE A 458 17.90 6.86 -27.01
C PHE A 458 16.66 6.55 -27.85
N GLN A 459 16.87 5.94 -28.99
CA GLN A 459 15.81 5.44 -29.87
C GLN A 459 15.78 3.93 -29.81
N CYS A 460 14.59 3.35 -29.75
CA CYS A 460 14.39 1.90 -29.81
C CYS A 460 13.40 1.58 -30.93
N GLN A 461 13.75 0.60 -31.76
CA GLN A 461 12.83 0.10 -32.79
C GLN A 461 11.68 -0.67 -32.13
N VAL A 462 10.47 -0.51 -32.63
CA VAL A 462 9.27 -1.19 -32.10
C VAL A 462 8.60 -1.95 -33.23
N LYS A 463 8.47 -3.28 -33.08
CA LYS A 463 7.98 -4.19 -34.14
C LYS A 463 6.77 -5.02 -33.68
N GLY A 464 5.91 -4.43 -32.84
CA GLY A 464 4.67 -5.07 -32.35
C GLY A 464 4.83 -6.05 -31.18
N GLU A 465 6.05 -6.50 -30.86
CA GLU A 465 6.30 -7.32 -29.67
C GLU A 465 6.70 -6.45 -28.45
N PRO A 466 6.40 -6.90 -27.20
CA PRO A 466 6.93 -6.27 -26.00
C PRO A 466 8.46 -6.30 -25.95
N ILE A 467 9.06 -5.22 -25.47
CA ILE A 467 10.52 -5.03 -25.36
C ILE A 467 10.88 -4.72 -23.92
N GLU A 468 11.79 -5.51 -23.36
CA GLU A 468 12.39 -5.24 -22.05
C GLU A 468 13.63 -4.36 -22.25
N LEU A 469 13.67 -3.22 -21.57
CA LEU A 469 14.72 -2.23 -21.63
C LEU A 469 15.40 -2.08 -20.28
N ARG A 470 16.73 -1.91 -20.29
CA ARG A 470 17.50 -1.44 -19.13
C ARG A 470 18.35 -0.25 -19.50
N ALA A 471 18.48 0.71 -18.60
CA ALA A 471 19.32 1.88 -18.79
C ALA A 471 20.00 2.33 -17.48
N LEU A 472 21.26 2.77 -17.56
CA LEU A 472 21.96 3.41 -16.46
C LEU A 472 23.03 4.39 -16.97
N LEU A 473 23.49 5.28 -16.09
CA LEU A 473 24.70 6.08 -16.30
C LEU A 473 25.91 5.43 -15.64
N THR A 474 27.05 5.44 -16.33
CA THR A 474 28.33 4.95 -15.80
C THR A 474 29.47 5.95 -16.01
N ALA A 475 30.52 5.82 -15.20
CA ALA A 475 31.84 6.39 -15.43
C ALA A 475 32.86 5.24 -15.50
N GLY A 476 33.31 4.90 -16.70
CA GLY A 476 33.99 3.62 -16.94
C GLY A 476 33.07 2.46 -16.54
N ASP A 477 33.56 1.57 -15.68
CA ASP A 477 32.81 0.41 -15.16
C ASP A 477 32.01 0.71 -13.89
N LYS A 478 32.11 1.94 -13.35
CA LYS A 478 31.42 2.32 -12.12
C LYS A 478 30.01 2.84 -12.43
N PRO A 479 28.94 2.27 -11.84
CA PRO A 479 27.60 2.84 -11.95
C PRO A 479 27.51 4.19 -11.24
N LEU A 480 26.93 5.17 -11.92
CA LEU A 480 26.64 6.50 -11.39
C LEU A 480 25.18 6.65 -10.96
N SER A 481 24.29 5.85 -11.54
CA SER A 481 22.86 5.83 -11.26
C SER A 481 22.38 4.45 -10.83
N GLU A 482 21.15 4.40 -10.32
CA GLU A 482 20.34 3.18 -10.30
C GLU A 482 20.10 2.65 -11.74
N VAL A 483 19.49 1.48 -11.86
CA VAL A 483 19.13 0.89 -13.16
C VAL A 483 17.65 1.14 -13.43
N TRP A 484 17.36 1.88 -14.50
CA TRP A 484 16.02 2.01 -15.05
C TRP A 484 15.66 0.74 -15.81
N VAL A 485 14.50 0.15 -15.49
CA VAL A 485 13.98 -1.06 -16.13
C VAL A 485 12.59 -0.76 -16.64
N TYR A 486 12.31 -1.06 -17.91
CA TYR A 486 11.04 -0.70 -18.52
C TYR A 486 10.59 -1.72 -19.54
N ARG A 487 9.30 -2.06 -19.51
CA ARG A 487 8.64 -2.84 -20.55
C ARG A 487 7.92 -1.88 -21.49
N TRP A 488 8.36 -1.81 -22.74
CA TRP A 488 7.57 -1.19 -23.80
C TRP A 488 6.63 -2.24 -24.37
N ALA A 489 5.33 -1.94 -24.42
CA ALA A 489 4.32 -2.76 -25.08
C ALA A 489 3.49 -1.87 -26.02
N PRO A 490 3.12 -2.34 -27.24
CA PRO A 490 2.42 -1.54 -28.24
C PRO A 490 0.94 -1.23 -27.96
#